data_AF-A0A1H8LGK1-F1
#
_entry.id   AF-A0A1H8LGK1-F1
#
_cell.length_a   1.000
_cell.length_b   1.000
_cell.length_c   1.000
_cell.angle_alpha   90.00
_cell.angle_beta   90.00
_cell.angle_gamma   90.00
#
_symmetry.space_group_name_H-M   'P 1'
#
loop_
_entity.id
_entity.type
_entity.pdbx_description
1 polymer ?
#
loop_
_entity_poly.entity_id
_entity_poly.type
_entity_poly.pdbx_seq_one_letter_code
_entity_poly.pdbx_strand_id
1 'polypeptide(L)'
;MKGYTFTFSYHGLIASSLILLPNLLWVISPPEQMSLAHNNAPYFWLAGLQLMSQTLMFACLILLTRHEESQKQYLLPASLFLFSYYLLWLFLYLGIEHSVIYLGLAIAPGLFFIFVGLWLNNHLASWFALIFTIVHSFITLSNLF
;
A
#
# COMPACT_ATOMS: atom_id res chain seq x y z
N MET A 1 -5.43 -0.13 25.56
CA MET A 1 -5.84 0.74 24.44
C MET A 1 -6.39 2.05 24.99
N LYS A 2 -5.54 2.97 25.45
CA LYS A 2 -5.97 4.32 25.86
C LYS A 2 -5.74 5.28 24.68
N GLY A 3 -6.77 6.01 24.25
CA GLY A 3 -6.65 7.09 23.26
C GLY A 3 -7.10 6.80 21.82
N TYR A 4 -7.47 5.55 21.49
CA TYR A 4 -8.10 5.25 20.20
C TYR A 4 -9.62 5.33 20.31
N THR A 5 -10.24 6.02 19.36
CA THR A 5 -11.70 6.10 19.20
C THR A 5 -12.08 5.50 17.85
N PHE A 6 -13.17 4.73 17.86
CA PHE A 6 -13.78 4.26 16.62
C PHE A 6 -14.52 5.44 15.99
N THR A 7 -13.84 6.12 15.07
CA THR A 7 -14.35 7.30 14.39
C THR A 7 -13.78 7.32 12.99
N PHE A 8 -14.62 7.69 12.04
CA PHE A 8 -14.28 7.72 10.63
C PHE A 8 -13.22 8.78 10.33
N SER A 9 -12.13 8.38 9.70
CA SER A 9 -11.01 9.21 9.29
C SER A 9 -11.06 9.48 7.79
N TYR A 10 -11.42 10.72 7.43
CA TYR A 10 -11.38 11.19 6.05
C TYR A 10 -9.97 11.11 5.45
N HIS A 11 -8.93 11.38 6.26
CA HIS A 11 -7.54 11.30 5.81
C HIS A 11 -7.13 9.87 5.46
N GLY A 12 -7.56 8.89 6.27
CA GLY A 12 -7.32 7.48 6.00
C GLY A 12 -8.01 7.03 4.71
N LEU A 13 -9.27 7.43 4.50
CA LEU A 13 -10.00 7.17 3.27
C LEU A 13 -9.27 7.75 2.05
N ILE A 14 -8.91 9.04 2.08
CA ILE A 14 -8.23 9.71 0.97
C ILE A 14 -6.90 9.01 0.65
N ALA A 15 -6.10 8.71 1.67
CA ALA A 15 -4.82 8.01 1.48
C ALA A 15 -5.01 6.63 0.83
N SER A 16 -5.98 5.85 1.30
CA SER A 16 -6.31 4.55 0.70
C SER A 16 -6.79 4.70 -0.75
N SER A 17 -7.66 5.66 -1.03
CA SER A 17 -8.16 5.93 -2.38
C SER A 17 -7.02 6.31 -3.34
N LEU A 18 -6.06 7.13 -2.90
CA LEU A 18 -4.94 7.55 -3.75
C LEU A 18 -4.07 6.38 -4.23
N ILE A 19 -3.85 5.36 -3.40
CA ILE A 19 -3.13 4.15 -3.84
C ILE A 19 -4.01 3.26 -4.72
N LEU A 20 -5.32 3.22 -4.47
CA LEU A 20 -6.24 2.40 -5.28
C LEU A 20 -6.47 2.96 -6.69
N LEU A 21 -6.29 4.26 -6.92
CA LEU A 21 -6.54 4.90 -8.22
C LEU A 21 -5.78 4.24 -9.38
N PRO A 22 -4.44 4.08 -9.35
CA PRO A 22 -3.74 3.38 -10.43
C PRO A 22 -4.16 1.91 -10.59
N ASN A 23 -4.50 1.23 -9.49
CA ASN A 23 -5.01 -0.15 -9.54
C ASN A 23 -6.36 -0.24 -10.26
N LEU A 24 -7.25 0.73 -10.05
CA LEU A 24 -8.52 0.80 -10.78
C LEU A 24 -8.29 1.03 -12.28
N LEU A 25 -7.34 1.90 -12.63
CA LEU A 25 -6.95 2.11 -14.04
C LEU A 25 -6.45 0.81 -14.67
N TRP A 26 -5.62 0.05 -13.96
CA TRP A 26 -5.14 -1.25 -14.42
C TRP A 26 -6.24 -2.28 -14.63
N VAL A 27 -7.26 -2.31 -13.76
CA VAL A 27 -8.41 -3.22 -13.94
C VAL A 27 -9.22 -2.86 -15.18
N ILE A 28 -9.39 -1.57 -15.48
CA ILE A 28 -10.21 -1.09 -16.61
C ILE A 28 -9.43 -1.15 -17.93
N SER A 29 -8.14 -0.81 -17.88
CA SER A 29 -7.23 -0.72 -19.02
C SER A 29 -5.92 -1.42 -18.64
N PRO A 30 -5.90 -2.75 -18.59
CA PRO A 30 -4.68 -3.47 -18.27
C PRO A 30 -3.63 -3.12 -19.33
N PRO A 31 -2.38 -2.84 -18.92
CA PRO A 31 -1.26 -2.73 -19.84
C PRO A 31 -1.21 -4.03 -20.66
N GLU A 32 -0.84 -3.92 -21.93
CA GLU A 32 -0.79 -5.07 -22.85
C GLU A 32 0.16 -6.19 -22.37
N GLN A 33 1.03 -5.87 -21.40
CA GLN A 33 1.99 -6.80 -20.86
C GLN A 33 1.44 -7.67 -19.71
N MET A 34 1.57 -8.98 -19.88
CA MET A 34 0.89 -10.03 -19.10
C MET A 34 1.59 -10.41 -17.77
N SER A 35 2.72 -9.79 -17.44
CA SER A 35 3.59 -10.21 -16.31
C SER A 35 2.92 -10.01 -14.94
N LEU A 36 2.26 -8.86 -14.71
CA LEU A 36 1.52 -8.56 -13.47
C LEU A 36 0.33 -9.50 -13.26
N ALA A 37 -0.28 -9.98 -14.34
CA ALA A 37 -1.43 -10.89 -14.28
C ALA A 37 -1.06 -12.27 -13.69
N HIS A 38 0.23 -12.62 -13.64
CA HIS A 38 0.72 -13.88 -13.09
C HIS A 38 1.33 -13.73 -11.68
N ASN A 39 1.19 -12.57 -11.03
CA ASN A 39 1.71 -12.33 -9.66
C ASN A 39 0.82 -13.03 -8.60
N ASN A 40 0.86 -14.36 -8.58
CA ASN A 40 0.09 -15.19 -7.67
C ASN A 40 0.90 -15.56 -6.43
N ALA A 41 0.27 -15.59 -5.26
CA ALA A 41 0.96 -16.05 -4.07
C ALA A 41 1.41 -17.51 -4.23
N PRO A 42 2.68 -17.85 -3.90
CA PRO A 42 3.17 -19.23 -4.03
C PRO A 42 2.50 -20.19 -3.05
N TYR A 43 1.94 -19.66 -1.96
CA TYR A 43 1.22 -20.42 -0.94
C TYR A 43 -0.09 -19.73 -0.55
N PHE A 44 -1.15 -20.52 -0.35
CA PHE A 44 -2.48 -20.02 0.04
C PHE A 44 -2.47 -19.21 1.35
N TRP A 45 -1.67 -19.63 2.33
CA TRP A 45 -1.57 -18.93 3.62
C TRP A 45 -0.92 -17.55 3.49
N LEU A 46 0.01 -17.37 2.55
CA LEU A 46 0.61 -16.05 2.25
C LEU A 46 -0.41 -15.12 1.61
N ALA A 47 -1.23 -15.62 0.68
CA ALA A 47 -2.33 -14.86 0.10
C ALA A 47 -3.30 -14.38 1.18
N GLY A 48 -3.69 -15.29 2.09
CA GLY A 48 -4.56 -14.97 3.22
C GLY A 48 -3.94 -13.92 4.15
N LEU A 49 -2.64 -14.03 4.44
CA LEU A 49 -1.94 -13.07 5.28
C LEU A 49 -1.82 -11.68 4.63
N GLN A 50 -1.55 -11.62 3.33
CA GLN A 50 -1.54 -10.37 2.56
C GLN A 50 -2.92 -9.71 2.60
N LEU A 51 -3.97 -10.46 2.28
CA LEU A 51 -5.34 -9.92 2.26
C LEU A 51 -5.80 -9.47 3.65
N MET A 52 -5.51 -10.26 4.68
CA MET A 52 -5.87 -9.94 6.06
C MET A 52 -5.14 -8.69 6.54
N SER A 53 -3.83 -8.60 6.33
CA SER A 53 -3.04 -7.43 6.73
C SER A 53 -3.46 -6.16 5.97
N GLN A 54 -3.74 -6.26 4.67
CA GLN A 54 -4.27 -5.16 3.87
C GLN A 54 -5.63 -4.68 4.38
N THR A 55 -6.55 -5.61 4.63
CA THR A 55 -7.91 -5.29 5.11
C THR A 55 -7.87 -4.65 6.49
N LEU A 56 -7.07 -5.19 7.41
CA LEU A 56 -6.90 -4.64 8.75
C LEU A 56 -6.21 -3.28 8.73
N MET A 57 -5.23 -3.08 7.85
CA MET A 57 -4.58 -1.78 7.63
C MET A 57 -5.60 -0.72 7.19
N PHE A 58 -6.42 -1.01 6.17
CA PHE A 58 -7.46 -0.07 5.72
C PHE A 58 -8.51 0.18 6.80
N ALA A 59 -8.98 -0.86 7.47
CA ALA A 59 -9.93 -0.73 8.56
C ALA A 59 -9.36 0.16 9.68
N CYS A 60 -8.08 -0.03 10.05
CA CYS A 60 -7.43 0.79 11.05
C CYS A 60 -7.29 2.25 10.60
N LEU A 61 -6.85 2.50 9.36
CA LEU A 61 -6.68 3.87 8.85
C LEU A 61 -8.00 4.63 8.75
N ILE A 62 -9.09 3.95 8.37
CA ILE A 62 -10.39 4.56 8.10
C ILE A 62 -11.25 4.64 9.36
N LEU A 63 -11.26 3.62 10.22
CA LEU A 63 -12.22 3.51 11.32
C LEU A 63 -11.61 3.80 12.70
N LEU A 64 -10.28 3.81 12.81
CA LEU A 64 -9.60 3.98 14.08
C LEU A 64 -8.77 5.26 14.08
N THR A 65 -9.23 6.25 14.85
CA THR A 65 -8.58 7.56 14.94
C THR A 65 -8.01 7.74 16.34
N ARG A 66 -6.91 8.48 16.45
CA ARG A 66 -6.33 8.92 17.71
C ARG A 66 -6.53 10.43 17.83
N HIS A 67 -6.91 10.92 19.00
CA HIS A 67 -7.13 12.36 19.25
C HIS A 67 -5.84 13.19 19.37
N GLU A 68 -4.68 12.61 19.01
CA GLU A 68 -3.40 13.30 19.07
C GLU A 68 -3.14 14.10 17.79
N GLU A 69 -2.44 15.23 17.91
CA GLU A 69 -2.09 16.06 16.77
C GLU A 69 -1.26 15.28 15.74
N SER A 70 -1.63 15.39 14.48
CA SER A 70 -0.96 14.69 13.38
C SER A 70 0.52 15.09 13.27
N GLN A 71 1.39 14.10 13.10
CA GLN A 71 2.84 14.29 12.99
C GLN A 71 3.23 14.65 11.56
N LYS A 72 3.10 15.94 11.21
CA LYS A 72 3.31 16.47 9.84
C LYS A 72 4.66 16.11 9.21
N GLN A 73 5.69 15.82 10.03
CA GLN A 73 6.99 15.35 9.54
C GLN A 73 6.92 14.10 8.66
N TYR A 74 5.91 13.26 8.81
CA TYR A 74 5.72 12.05 8.01
C TYR A 74 4.93 12.27 6.71
N LEU A 75 4.38 13.47 6.48
CA LEU A 75 3.71 13.79 5.22
C LEU A 75 4.67 13.84 4.04
N LEU A 76 5.88 14.39 4.24
CA LEU A 76 6.88 14.48 3.18
C LEU A 76 7.32 13.09 2.68
N PRO A 77 7.76 12.14 3.54
CA PRO A 77 8.11 10.81 3.07
C PRO A 77 6.91 10.05 2.50
N ALA A 78 5.70 10.19 3.07
CA ALA A 78 4.49 9.60 2.48
C ALA A 78 4.27 10.12 1.05
N SER A 79 4.33 11.44 0.85
CA SER A 79 4.14 12.06 -0.47
C SER A 79 5.20 11.59 -1.47
N LEU A 80 6.45 11.41 -1.03
CA LEU A 80 7.52 10.89 -1.87
C LEU A 80 7.25 9.46 -2.36
N PHE A 81 6.80 8.56 -1.48
CA PHE A 81 6.45 7.19 -1.87
C PHE A 81 5.21 7.13 -2.76
N LEU A 82 4.23 8.01 -2.50
CA LEU A 82 3.07 8.13 -3.37
C LEU A 82 3.47 8.59 -4.77
N PHE A 83 4.27 9.65 -4.87
CA PHE A 83 4.76 10.15 -6.15
C PHE A 83 5.57 9.08 -6.89
N SER A 84 6.48 8.40 -6.19
CA SER A 84 7.27 7.30 -6.77
C SER A 84 6.38 6.17 -7.28
N TYR A 85 5.32 5.81 -6.54
CA TYR A 85 4.35 4.79 -6.97
C TYR A 85 3.67 5.16 -8.29
N TYR A 86 3.26 6.42 -8.45
CA TYR A 86 2.66 6.91 -9.69
C TYR A 86 3.65 6.93 -10.86
N LEU A 87 4.91 7.30 -10.61
CA LEU A 87 5.97 7.23 -11.62
C LEU A 87 6.21 5.79 -12.09
N LEU A 88 6.21 4.82 -11.17
CA LEU A 88 6.37 3.40 -11.53
C LEU A 88 5.22 2.89 -12.39
N TRP A 89 3.99 3.32 -12.10
CA TRP A 89 2.84 3.05 -12.96
C TRP A 89 3.01 3.67 -14.35
N LEU A 90 3.46 4.93 -14.43
CA LEU A 90 3.70 5.59 -15.71
C LEU A 90 4.73 4.82 -16.55
N PHE A 91 5.85 4.40 -15.96
CA PHE A 91 6.85 3.60 -16.66
C PHE A 91 6.28 2.28 -17.18
N LEU A 92 5.41 1.63 -16.41
CA LEU A 92 4.73 0.42 -16.83
C LEU A 92 3.83 0.66 -18.05
N TYR A 93 3.01 1.73 -18.04
CA TYR A 93 2.17 2.10 -19.19
C TYR A 93 2.96 2.55 -20.42
N LEU A 94 4.20 3.01 -20.24
CA LEU A 94 5.13 3.31 -21.34
C LEU A 94 5.83 2.06 -21.88
N GLY A 95 5.57 0.88 -21.30
CA GLY A 95 6.17 -0.40 -21.70
C GLY A 95 7.59 -0.62 -21.20
N ILE A 96 8.04 0.12 -20.17
CA ILE A 96 9.33 -0.11 -19.53
C ILE A 96 9.15 -1.19 -18.46
N GLU A 97 9.60 -2.40 -18.77
CA GLU A 97 9.43 -3.56 -17.90
C GLU A 97 10.75 -4.02 -17.29
N HIS A 98 10.90 -3.78 -16.00
CA HIS A 98 12.04 -4.28 -15.23
C HIS A 98 11.56 -4.86 -13.90
N SER A 99 12.21 -5.92 -13.43
CA SER A 99 11.93 -6.54 -12.12
C SER A 99 11.97 -5.52 -10.98
N VAL A 100 12.81 -4.48 -11.12
CA VAL A 100 12.89 -3.35 -10.17
C VAL A 100 11.59 -2.54 -10.14
N ILE A 101 10.91 -2.34 -11.27
CA ILE A 101 9.65 -1.59 -11.34
C ILE A 101 8.53 -2.37 -10.64
N TYR A 102 8.42 -3.67 -10.91
CA TYR A 102 7.45 -4.54 -10.23
C TYR A 102 7.67 -4.60 -8.72
N LEU A 103 8.92 -4.75 -8.29
CA LEU A 103 9.27 -4.72 -6.87
C LEU A 103 8.93 -3.35 -6.24
N GLY A 104 9.21 -2.26 -6.95
CA GLY A 104 8.86 -0.91 -6.53
C GLY A 104 7.35 -0.74 -6.37
N LEU A 105 6.54 -1.24 -7.31
CA LEU A 105 5.09 -1.20 -7.25
C LEU A 105 4.52 -1.99 -6.06
N ALA A 106 5.22 -3.05 -5.61
CA ALA A 106 4.84 -3.81 -4.42
C ALA A 106 5.24 -3.12 -3.12
N ILE A 107 6.44 -2.52 -3.05
CA ILE A 107 6.98 -1.92 -1.82
C ILE A 107 6.40 -0.53 -1.56
N ALA A 108 6.31 0.33 -2.59
CA ALA A 108 5.92 1.72 -2.47
C ALA A 108 4.56 1.96 -1.76
N PRO A 109 3.46 1.24 -2.07
CA PRO A 109 2.20 1.42 -1.37
C PRO A 109 2.30 1.05 0.11
N GLY A 110 3.05 0.00 0.44
CA GLY A 110 3.30 -0.43 1.81
C GLY A 110 4.02 0.64 2.63
N LEU A 111 5.12 1.18 2.08
CA LEU A 111 5.86 2.28 2.71
C LEU A 111 4.99 3.54 2.87
N PHE A 112 4.21 3.89 1.85
CA PHE A 112 3.24 4.98 1.94
C PHE A 112 2.30 4.81 3.14
N PHE A 113 1.69 3.63 3.32
CA PHE A 113 0.77 3.39 4.43
C PHE A 113 1.44 3.38 5.80
N ILE A 114 2.70 2.95 5.90
CA ILE A 114 3.48 3.08 7.15
C ILE A 114 3.61 4.56 7.52
N PHE A 115 4.04 5.42 6.60
CA PHE A 115 4.20 6.85 6.89
C PHE A 115 2.86 7.56 7.13
N VAL A 116 1.79 7.19 6.43
CA VAL A 116 0.44 7.70 6.71
C VAL A 116 -0.04 7.28 8.10
N GLY A 117 0.20 6.03 8.50
CA GLY A 117 -0.12 5.56 9.85
C GLY A 117 0.63 6.36 10.92
N LEU A 118 1.93 6.60 10.72
CA LEU A 118 2.74 7.44 11.63
C LEU A 118 2.27 8.90 11.65
N TRP A 119 1.93 9.47 10.50
CA TRP A 119 1.38 10.83 10.39
C TRP A 119 0.10 10.99 11.21
N LEU A 120 -0.79 9.99 11.19
CA LEU A 120 -2.06 9.99 11.93
C LEU A 120 -1.93 9.47 13.38
N ASN A 121 -0.70 9.24 13.88
CA ASN A 121 -0.41 8.58 15.17
C ASN A 121 -1.10 7.21 15.35
N ASN A 122 -1.42 6.55 14.23
CA ASN A 122 -2.02 5.23 14.17
C ASN A 122 -0.92 4.18 13.96
N HIS A 123 -0.25 3.85 15.06
CA HIS A 123 0.81 2.84 15.06
C HIS A 123 0.27 1.45 14.72
N LEU A 124 -0.99 1.17 15.01
CA LEU A 124 -1.62 -0.12 14.68
C LEU A 124 -1.76 -0.29 13.17
N ALA A 125 -2.22 0.75 12.46
CA ALA A 125 -2.24 0.77 11.00
C ALA A 125 -0.83 0.63 10.41
N SER A 126 0.14 1.33 10.99
CA SER A 126 1.55 1.26 10.56
C SER A 126 2.11 -0.16 10.71
N TRP A 127 1.74 -0.86 11.78
CA TRP A 127 2.15 -2.24 12.02
C TRP A 127 1.58 -3.21 11.00
N PHE A 128 0.28 -3.12 10.70
CA PHE A 128 -0.33 -3.92 9.64
C PHE A 128 0.23 -3.58 8.25
N ALA A 129 0.53 -2.31 7.98
CA ALA A 129 1.18 -1.89 6.75
C ALA A 129 2.58 -2.50 6.59
N LEU A 130 3.35 -2.61 7.69
CA LEU A 130 4.65 -3.28 7.68
C LEU A 130 4.53 -4.77 7.33
N ILE A 131 3.59 -5.48 7.96
CA ILE A 131 3.33 -6.90 7.65
C ILE A 131 2.91 -7.05 6.18
N PHE A 132 1.98 -6.21 5.71
CA PHE A 132 1.54 -6.19 4.31
C PHE A 132 2.72 -5.98 3.36
N THR A 133 3.58 -4.99 3.64
CA THR A 133 4.74 -4.66 2.80
C THR A 133 5.67 -5.86 2.65
N ILE A 134 6.01 -6.53 3.76
CA ILE A 134 6.93 -7.68 3.75
C ILE A 134 6.32 -8.83 2.94
N VAL A 135 5.06 -9.19 3.23
CA VAL A 135 4.39 -10.32 2.59
C VAL A 135 4.17 -10.06 1.10
N HIS A 136 3.69 -8.86 0.74
CA HIS A 136 3.42 -8.49 -0.65
C HIS A 136 4.72 -8.41 -1.49
N SER A 137 5.80 -7.92 -0.89
CA SER A 137 7.12 -7.89 -1.55
C SER A 137 7.67 -9.30 -1.74
N PHE A 138 7.52 -10.19 -0.76
CA PHE A 138 7.95 -11.57 -0.87
C PHE A 138 7.21 -12.33 -1.97
N ILE A 139 5.89 -12.16 -2.06
CA ILE A 139 5.07 -12.74 -3.13
C ILE A 139 5.54 -12.23 -4.49
N THR A 140 5.74 -10.92 -4.62
CA THR A 140 6.20 -10.32 -5.89
C THR A 140 7.59 -10.82 -6.27
N LEU A 141 8.53 -10.93 -5.32
CA LEU A 141 9.84 -11.52 -5.56
C LEU A 141 9.75 -12.97 -6.02
N SER A 142 8.89 -13.78 -5.42
CA SER A 142 8.73 -15.20 -5.80
C SER A 142 8.12 -15.42 -7.18
N ASN A 143 7.53 -14.40 -7.79
CA ASN A 143 7.01 -14.47 -9.16
C ASN A 143 7.95 -13.84 -10.21
N LEU A 144 8.96 -13.09 -9.75
CA LEU A 144 9.95 -12.46 -10.62
C LEU A 144 11.19 -13.33 -10.88
N PHE A 145 11.38 -14.40 -10.09
CA PHE A 145 12.48 -15.37 -10.17
C PHE A 145 11.92 -16.79 -10.20
#